data_AF-A0A7S2AZW4-F1
#
_entry.id   AF-A0A7S2AZW4-F1
#
_cell.length_a   1.000
_cell.length_b   1.000
_cell.length_c   1.000
_cell.angle_alpha   90.00
_cell.angle_beta   90.00
_cell.angle_gamma   90.00
#
_symmetry.space_group_name_H-M   'P 1'
#
loop_
_entity.id
_entity.type
_entity.pdbx_description
1 polymer ?
#
loop_
_entity_poly.entity_id
_entity_poly.type
_entity_poly.pdbx_seq_one_letter_code
_entity_poly.pdbx_strand_id
1 'polypeptide(L)'
;VEAHDITAGDPRLLVWLKSYRNSVPVPRHWCHKRKYLQGKRGLDKTPFELPEFIAQTGIEKIRTAIIEQEEQMKAKQKARARVKPKSGRIDIDYQVLHDAFFKYQKKPQLSGHGDIYYEGKEFEVKLREKKPGQLTA
;
A
#
# COMPACT_ATOMS: atom_id res chain seq x y z
N VAL A 1 -31.07 -7.12 -0.15
CA VAL A 1 -32.02 -6.39 -1.00
C VAL A 1 -31.78 -4.92 -0.80
N GLU A 2 -31.51 -4.19 -1.86
CA GLU A 2 -31.20 -2.77 -1.89
C GLU A 2 -32.25 -2.03 -2.74
N ALA A 3 -32.35 -0.70 -2.60
CA ALA A 3 -33.40 0.08 -3.25
C ALA A 3 -33.43 -0.04 -4.79
N HIS A 4 -32.27 -0.29 -5.41
CA HIS A 4 -32.12 -0.44 -6.87
C HIS A 4 -32.46 -1.86 -7.38
N ASP A 5 -32.69 -2.83 -6.50
CA ASP A 5 -32.98 -4.22 -6.91
C ASP A 5 -34.36 -4.34 -7.58
N ILE A 6 -35.29 -3.44 -7.24
CA ILE A 6 -36.68 -3.45 -7.73
C ILE A 6 -36.73 -3.07 -9.22
N THR A 7 -35.78 -2.27 -9.70
CA THR A 7 -35.73 -1.79 -11.08
C THR A 7 -34.94 -2.71 -12.01
N ALA A 8 -34.48 -3.86 -11.54
CA ALA A 8 -33.75 -4.84 -12.35
C ALA A 8 -34.68 -5.60 -13.31
N GLY A 9 -34.14 -6.08 -14.44
CA GLY A 9 -34.90 -6.88 -15.42
C GLY A 9 -35.47 -8.19 -14.83
N ASP A 10 -34.75 -8.81 -13.90
CA ASP A 10 -35.24 -9.92 -13.07
C ASP A 10 -34.82 -9.70 -11.59
N PRO A 11 -35.71 -9.12 -10.76
CA PRO A 11 -35.41 -8.86 -9.36
C PRO A 11 -35.21 -10.13 -8.51
N ARG A 12 -35.89 -11.24 -8.84
CA ARG A 12 -35.81 -12.48 -8.05
C ARG A 12 -34.48 -13.16 -8.24
N LEU A 13 -34.04 -13.29 -9.50
CA LEU A 13 -32.74 -13.86 -9.84
C LEU A 13 -31.59 -13.02 -9.27
N LEU A 14 -31.68 -11.69 -9.38
CA LEU A 14 -30.64 -10.79 -8.86
C LEU A 14 -30.46 -10.93 -7.36
N VAL A 15 -31.56 -10.98 -6.60
CA VAL A 15 -31.50 -11.17 -5.14
C VAL A 15 -30.94 -12.54 -4.78
N TRP A 16 -31.29 -13.59 -5.54
CA TRP A 16 -30.74 -14.93 -5.36
C TRP A 16 -29.22 -14.96 -5.59
N LEU A 17 -28.71 -14.27 -6.62
CA LEU A 17 -27.27 -14.17 -6.87
C LEU A 17 -26.56 -13.35 -5.78
N LYS A 18 -27.17 -12.25 -5.31
CA LYS A 18 -26.62 -11.41 -4.23
C LYS A 18 -26.54 -12.15 -2.89
N SER A 19 -27.40 -13.14 -2.65
CA SER A 19 -27.39 -13.96 -1.43
C SER A 19 -26.64 -15.28 -1.59
N TYR A 20 -26.10 -15.56 -2.77
CA TYR A 20 -25.40 -16.80 -3.04
C TYR A 20 -24.13 -16.91 -2.21
N ARG A 21 -23.78 -18.13 -1.79
CA ARG A 21 -22.65 -18.36 -0.89
C ARG A 21 -21.34 -17.91 -1.54
N ASN A 22 -20.56 -17.14 -0.78
CA ASN A 22 -19.26 -16.58 -1.19
C ASN A 22 -19.36 -15.61 -2.38
N SER A 23 -20.54 -15.05 -2.68
CA SER A 23 -20.65 -13.97 -3.65
C SER A 23 -20.02 -12.69 -3.10
N VAL A 24 -19.20 -12.03 -3.90
CA VAL A 24 -18.62 -10.72 -3.57
C VAL A 24 -19.57 -9.63 -4.09
N PRO A 25 -20.03 -8.69 -3.25
CA PRO A 25 -20.99 -7.67 -3.67
C PRO A 25 -20.35 -6.67 -4.64
N VAL A 26 -21.18 -6.00 -5.44
CA VAL A 26 -20.73 -4.95 -6.35
C VAL A 26 -20.18 -3.75 -5.54
N PRO A 27 -19.00 -3.21 -5.89
CA PRO A 27 -18.41 -2.07 -5.17
C PRO A 27 -19.31 -0.83 -5.16
N ARG A 28 -19.53 -0.22 -3.99
CA ARG A 28 -20.49 0.89 -3.77
C ARG A 28 -20.38 2.10 -4.69
N HIS A 29 -19.21 2.35 -5.27
CA HIS A 29 -18.97 3.53 -6.09
C HIS A 29 -19.68 3.51 -7.46
N TRP A 30 -20.30 2.39 -7.86
CA TRP A 30 -21.00 2.27 -9.15
C TRP A 30 -22.13 3.30 -9.32
N CYS A 31 -22.78 3.69 -8.21
CA CYS A 31 -23.87 4.68 -8.22
C CYS A 31 -23.41 6.10 -7.85
N HIS A 32 -22.10 6.31 -7.66
CA HIS A 32 -21.56 7.62 -7.31
C HIS A 32 -21.35 8.48 -8.57
N LYS A 33 -21.67 9.77 -8.48
CA LYS A 33 -21.39 10.75 -9.55
C LYS A 33 -19.90 11.08 -9.69
N ARG A 34 -19.13 10.89 -8.60
CA ARG A 34 -17.71 11.19 -8.52
C ARG A 34 -16.88 10.02 -9.06
N LYS A 35 -15.77 10.29 -9.75
CA LYS A 35 -14.81 9.25 -10.15
C LYS A 35 -14.22 8.58 -8.90
N TYR A 36 -14.06 7.26 -8.95
CA TYR A 36 -13.81 6.37 -7.80
C TYR A 36 -12.81 6.89 -6.73
N LEU A 37 -11.66 7.45 -7.11
CA LEU A 37 -10.61 7.92 -6.17
C LEU A 37 -10.46 9.44 -6.10
N GLN A 38 -11.42 10.20 -6.64
CA GLN A 38 -11.28 11.65 -6.76
C GLN A 38 -11.44 12.38 -5.41
N GLY A 39 -12.03 11.76 -4.39
CA GLY A 39 -12.12 12.31 -3.04
C GLY A 39 -10.81 12.29 -2.27
N LYS A 40 -9.82 11.51 -2.72
CA LYS A 40 -8.47 11.54 -2.17
C LYS A 40 -7.64 12.76 -2.58
N ARG A 41 -8.17 13.60 -3.48
CA ARG A 41 -7.49 14.85 -3.86
C ARG A 41 -7.41 15.77 -2.64
N GLY A 42 -6.19 16.19 -2.28
CA GLY A 42 -5.93 17.06 -1.13
C GLY A 42 -5.56 16.32 0.16
N LEU A 43 -5.65 14.99 0.19
CA LEU A 43 -5.05 14.19 1.25
C LEU A 43 -3.60 13.92 0.90
N ASP A 44 -2.69 14.28 1.81
CA ASP A 44 -1.28 13.95 1.64
C ASP A 44 -1.07 12.46 1.91
N LYS A 45 -0.53 11.76 0.93
CA LYS A 45 -0.28 10.33 1.04
C LYS A 45 1.13 10.16 1.59
N THR A 46 1.25 9.42 2.69
CA THR A 46 2.57 9.08 3.22
C THR A 46 3.41 8.37 2.13
N PRO A 47 4.73 8.65 2.09
CA PRO A 47 5.63 7.90 1.23
C PRO A 47 5.55 6.40 1.51
N PHE A 48 5.99 5.60 0.55
CA PHE A 48 6.03 4.16 0.72
C PHE A 48 6.99 3.78 1.85
N GLU A 49 6.49 3.08 2.86
CA GLU A 49 7.31 2.54 3.94
C GLU A 49 7.82 1.15 3.57
N LEU A 50 9.13 0.95 3.70
CA LEU A 50 9.75 -0.35 3.42
C LEU A 50 9.36 -1.36 4.50
N PRO A 51 9.12 -2.63 4.14
CA PRO A 51 8.97 -3.70 5.12
C PRO A 51 10.18 -3.74 6.05
N GLU A 52 9.93 -3.97 7.34
CA GLU A 52 10.92 -3.89 8.42
C GLU A 52 12.21 -4.67 8.11
N PHE A 53 12.10 -5.89 7.59
CA PHE A 53 13.25 -6.74 7.25
C PHE A 53 14.11 -6.18 6.10
N ILE A 54 13.53 -5.38 5.20
CA ILE A 54 14.26 -4.68 4.14
C ILE A 54 14.85 -3.38 4.69
N ALA A 55 14.09 -2.63 5.50
CA ALA A 55 14.56 -1.40 6.13
C ALA A 55 15.80 -1.65 7.02
N GLN A 56 15.85 -2.79 7.71
CA GLN A 56 16.98 -3.24 8.53
C GLN A 56 18.29 -3.44 7.74
N THR A 57 18.24 -3.66 6.42
CA THR A 57 19.45 -3.72 5.59
C THR A 57 20.20 -2.38 5.51
N GLY A 58 19.57 -1.28 5.92
CA GLY A 58 20.15 0.06 5.86
C GLY A 58 20.14 0.69 4.46
N ILE A 59 19.56 0.00 3.45
CA ILE A 59 19.51 0.47 2.06
C ILE A 59 18.85 1.85 1.92
N GLU A 60 17.83 2.13 2.72
CA GLU A 60 17.12 3.42 2.71
C GLU A 60 18.08 4.56 3.05
N LYS A 61 18.82 4.44 4.16
CA LYS A 61 19.77 5.46 4.61
C LYS A 61 20.87 5.72 3.59
N ILE A 62 21.42 4.65 3.00
CA ILE A 62 22.48 4.74 1.99
C ILE A 62 21.95 5.47 0.74
N ARG A 63 20.76 5.10 0.26
CA ARG A 63 20.16 5.74 -0.91
C ARG A 63 19.81 7.21 -0.64
N THR A 64 19.22 7.52 0.51
CA THR A 64 18.90 8.91 0.88
C THR A 64 20.16 9.78 0.92
N ALA A 65 21.24 9.29 1.54
CA ALA A 65 22.51 10.01 1.58
C ALA A 65 23.10 10.25 0.18
N ILE A 66 22.94 9.32 -0.76
CA ILE A 66 23.39 9.50 -2.15
C ILE A 66 22.55 10.55 -2.86
N ILE A 67 21.23 10.52 -2.70
CA ILE A 67 20.32 11.50 -3.29
C ILE A 67 20.67 12.91 -2.79
N GLU A 68 20.86 13.06 -1.48
CA GLU A 68 21.28 14.34 -0.87
C GLU A 68 22.64 14.81 -1.40
N GLN A 69 23.62 13.91 -1.54
CA GLN A 69 24.91 14.25 -2.16
C GLN A 69 24.76 14.65 -3.64
N GLU A 70 23.87 14.00 -4.39
CA GLU A 70 23.60 14.34 -5.79
C GLU A 70 22.84 15.65 -5.96
N GLU A 71 21.97 16.03 -5.02
CA GLU A 71 21.33 17.35 -4.99
C GLU A 71 22.33 18.47 -4.70
N GLN A 72 23.29 18.24 -3.80
CA GLN A 72 24.35 19.20 -3.49
C GLN A 72 25.39 19.36 -4.61
N MET A 73 25.54 18.36 -5.49
CA MET A 73 26.51 18.40 -6.58
C MET A 73 26.15 19.42 -7.67
N LYS A 74 27.12 20.28 -8.02
CA LYS A 74 26.97 21.27 -9.11
C LYS A 74 26.85 20.60 -10.48
N ALA A 75 26.18 21.24 -11.44
CA ALA A 75 26.00 20.73 -12.80
C ALA A 75 27.33 20.31 -13.49
N LYS A 76 28.42 21.07 -13.26
CA LYS A 76 29.76 20.73 -13.77
C LYS A 76 30.32 19.43 -13.17
N GLN A 77 30.05 19.16 -11.89
CA GLN A 77 30.46 17.92 -11.22
C GLN A 77 29.64 16.73 -11.74
N LYS A 78 28.33 16.90 -11.96
CA LYS A 78 27.47 15.88 -12.60
C LYS A 78 27.95 15.52 -14.00
N ALA A 79 28.32 16.52 -14.82
CA ALA A 79 28.84 16.30 -16.17
C ALA A 79 30.17 15.51 -16.16
N ARG A 80 31.08 15.80 -15.22
CA ARG A 80 32.34 15.06 -15.05
C ARG A 80 32.11 13.63 -14.58
N ALA A 81 31.22 13.41 -13.61
CA ALA A 81 30.88 12.09 -13.08
C ALA A 81 30.26 11.17 -14.15
N ARG A 82 29.55 11.73 -15.14
CA ARG A 82 29.03 10.97 -16.29
C ARG A 82 30.13 10.37 -17.17
N VAL A 83 31.26 11.08 -17.33
CA VAL A 83 32.38 10.65 -18.18
C VAL A 83 33.35 9.74 -17.43
N LYS A 84 33.55 9.99 -16.12
CA LYS A 84 34.38 9.15 -15.25
C LYS A 84 33.60 8.82 -13.97
N PRO A 85 32.80 7.75 -13.98
CA PRO A 85 32.05 7.33 -12.81
C PRO A 85 32.99 6.79 -11.73
N LYS A 86 32.66 7.05 -10.46
CA LYS A 86 33.26 6.36 -9.32
C LYS A 86 32.44 5.10 -9.05
N SER A 87 33.04 3.93 -9.23
CA SER A 87 32.43 2.63 -8.90
C SER A 87 32.26 2.46 -7.38
N GLY A 88 31.32 1.60 -6.95
CA GLY A 88 31.15 1.26 -5.53
C GLY A 88 30.41 2.31 -4.70
N ARG A 89 29.50 3.10 -5.30
CA ARG A 89 28.69 4.09 -4.56
C ARG A 89 27.76 3.47 -3.50
N ILE A 90 27.34 2.23 -3.73
CA ILE A 90 26.54 1.44 -2.80
C ILE A 90 27.29 0.13 -2.63
N ASP A 91 27.81 -0.10 -1.44
CA ASP A 91 28.44 -1.36 -1.08
C ASP A 91 27.65 -1.96 0.09
N ILE A 92 26.92 -3.03 -0.20
CA ILE A 92 26.11 -3.76 0.78
C ILE A 92 26.51 -5.22 0.63
N ASP A 93 26.84 -5.84 1.76
CA ASP A 93 27.19 -7.26 1.79
C ASP A 93 26.03 -8.12 1.28
N TYR A 94 26.33 -8.96 0.30
CA TYR A 94 25.38 -9.92 -0.26
C TYR A 94 24.80 -10.83 0.81
N GLN A 95 25.56 -11.17 1.85
CA GLN A 95 25.06 -12.02 2.93
C GLN A 95 23.93 -11.34 3.71
N VAL A 96 24.03 -10.03 3.93
CA VAL A 96 22.98 -9.24 4.61
C VAL A 96 21.69 -9.22 3.78
N LEU A 97 21.81 -9.08 2.45
CA LEU A 97 20.66 -9.13 1.56
C LEU A 97 20.03 -10.53 1.53
N HIS A 98 20.86 -11.57 1.47
CA HIS A 98 20.39 -12.95 1.53
C HIS A 98 19.61 -13.21 2.83
N ASP A 99 20.18 -12.87 3.98
CA ASP A 99 19.53 -13.11 5.27
C ASP A 99 18.24 -12.29 5.43
N ALA A 100 18.18 -11.06 4.91
CA ALA A 100 16.96 -10.25 4.92
C ALA A 100 15.79 -10.93 4.18
N PHE A 101 16.04 -11.52 3.01
CA PHE A 101 14.99 -12.16 2.19
C PHE A 101 14.69 -13.61 2.59
N PHE A 102 15.66 -14.34 3.14
CA PHE A 102 15.48 -15.78 3.40
C PHE A 102 15.34 -16.13 4.90
N LYS A 103 15.96 -15.35 5.80
CA LYS A 103 15.94 -15.62 7.24
C LYS A 103 14.95 -14.73 8.01
N TYR A 104 14.88 -13.44 7.67
CA TYR A 104 14.08 -12.46 8.40
C TYR A 104 12.77 -12.06 7.71
N GLN A 105 12.40 -12.75 6.63
CA GLN A 105 11.19 -12.46 5.89
C GLN A 105 9.94 -12.63 6.76
N LYS A 106 9.16 -11.54 6.88
CA LYS A 106 7.88 -11.54 7.58
C LYS A 106 6.73 -11.58 6.58
N LYS A 107 5.72 -12.40 6.85
CA LYS A 107 4.51 -12.47 6.03
C LYS A 107 3.72 -11.15 6.16
N PRO A 108 3.36 -10.47 5.06
CA PRO A 108 2.57 -9.25 5.12
C PRO A 108 1.15 -9.53 5.60
N GLN A 109 0.46 -8.47 6.05
CA GLN A 109 -0.95 -8.54 6.38
C GLN A 109 -1.76 -8.73 5.09
N LEU A 110 -2.41 -9.90 4.97
CA LEU A 110 -3.24 -10.24 3.82
C LEU A 110 -4.71 -9.98 4.12
N SER A 111 -5.45 -9.57 3.10
CA SER A 111 -6.91 -9.50 3.14
C SER A 111 -7.52 -10.84 2.73
N GLY A 112 -8.65 -11.19 3.35
CA GLY A 112 -9.43 -12.37 2.99
C GLY A 112 -10.20 -12.18 1.68
N HIS A 113 -10.71 -13.29 1.12
CA HIS A 113 -11.62 -13.21 -0.02
C HIS A 113 -12.90 -12.43 0.35
N GLY A 114 -13.34 -11.55 -0.55
CA GLY A 114 -14.51 -10.67 -0.34
C GLY A 114 -14.20 -9.34 0.35
N ASP A 115 -12.96 -9.12 0.80
CA ASP A 115 -12.54 -7.85 1.37
C ASP A 115 -12.16 -6.84 0.27
N ILE A 116 -13.15 -6.10 -0.25
CA ILE A 116 -12.99 -5.18 -1.38
C ILE A 116 -12.42 -3.84 -0.92
N TYR A 117 -11.58 -3.21 -1.75
CA TYR A 117 -11.11 -1.85 -1.52
C TYR A 117 -12.19 -0.80 -1.84
N TYR A 118 -12.30 0.23 -1.02
CA TYR A 118 -13.09 1.43 -1.29
C TYR A 118 -12.36 2.66 -0.77
N GLU A 119 -12.73 3.81 -1.33
CA GLU A 119 -12.17 5.09 -0.92
C GLU A 119 -12.44 5.33 0.57
N GLY A 120 -11.38 5.53 1.35
CA GLY A 120 -11.45 5.72 2.79
C GLY A 120 -11.23 4.46 3.64
N LYS A 121 -11.12 3.28 3.01
CA LYS A 121 -10.88 2.01 3.70
C LYS A 121 -9.63 2.02 4.59
N GLU A 122 -8.59 2.75 4.20
CA GLU A 122 -7.36 2.92 5.00
C GLU A 122 -7.54 3.72 6.30
N PHE A 123 -8.57 4.55 6.41
CA PHE A 123 -8.83 5.37 7.61
C PHE A 123 -9.77 4.66 8.61
N GLU A 124 -10.34 3.52 8.23
CA GLU A 124 -11.22 2.79 9.12
C GLU A 124 -10.44 2.08 10.22
N VAL A 125 -10.71 2.49 11.46
CA VAL A 125 -10.11 1.86 12.64
C VAL A 125 -10.79 0.51 12.89
N LYS A 126 -10.00 -0.57 12.84
CA LYS A 126 -10.47 -1.91 13.20
C LYS A 126 -10.72 -1.97 14.71
N LEU A 127 -11.98 -1.92 15.12
CA LEU A 127 -12.38 -1.97 16.53
C LEU A 127 -12.15 -3.32 17.24
N ARG A 128 -11.56 -4.31 16.55
CA ARG A 128 -11.42 -5.70 17.03
C ARG A 128 -10.55 -5.87 18.27
N GLU A 129 -9.66 -4.93 18.54
CA GLU A 129 -8.68 -5.05 19.63
C GLU A 129 -9.18 -4.46 20.96
N LYS A 130 -10.31 -3.74 20.95
CA LYS A 130 -10.91 -3.19 22.17
C LYS A 130 -11.87 -4.21 22.77
N LYS A 131 -11.52 -4.75 23.94
CA LYS A 131 -12.38 -5.63 24.72
C LYS A 131 -12.97 -4.87 25.92
N PRO A 132 -14.26 -5.07 26.26
CA PRO A 132 -14.83 -4.45 27.43
C PRO A 132 -14.05 -4.86 28.69
N GLY A 133 -13.76 -3.89 29.56
CA GLY A 133 -13.01 -4.12 30.80
C GLY A 133 -11.48 -4.03 30.67
N GLN A 134 -10.93 -3.89 29.47
CA GLN A 134 -9.50 -3.61 29.27
C GLN A 134 -9.31 -2.19 28.75
N LEU A 135 -8.75 -1.33 29.60
CA LEU A 135 -8.37 0.03 29.22
C LEU A 135 -6.93 -0.01 28.69
N THR A 136 -6.75 0.34 27.42
CA THR A 136 -5.44 0.67 26.88
C THR A 136 -5.01 2.03 27.44
N ALA A 137 -3.76 2.13 27.90
CA ALA A 137 -3.17 3.37 28.40
C ALA A 137 -3.04 4.43 27.29
#